data_AF-A0A1W9G9Z1-F1
#
_entry.id   AF-A0A1W9G9Z1-F1
#
_cell.length_a   1.000
_cell.length_b   1.000
_cell.length_c   1.000
_cell.angle_alpha   90.00
_cell.angle_beta   90.00
_cell.angle_gamma   90.00
#
_symmetry.space_group_name_H-M   'P 1'
#
loop_
_entity.id
_entity.type
_entity.pdbx_description
1 polymer ?
#
loop_
_entity_poly.entity_id
_entity_poly.type
_entity_poly.pdbx_seq_one_letter_code
_entity_poly.pdbx_strand_id
1 'polypeptide(L)'
;MQQNGHQLYEELGELARFVEKAMRTLSEISAPIVSGSAGLPMASLHLVDLNKMTEEGTLEVMRLTEMIQDNRGRVVKELAAVAETLKAVDCTTLSMRVQSIAADLAQDDKCLTEIMTALSFQDLVAQRVKKLVAILDDVRDKLVELVVVFGIPHDADGIAATGKTGEMLKQLEESKTTSMKQNVADDILAQYGFK
;
A
#
# COMPACT_ATOMS: atom_id res chain seq x y z
N MET A 1 -1.58 -67.75 0.20
CA MET A 1 -1.48 -66.43 -0.49
C MET A 1 -2.57 -65.43 -0.07
N GLN A 2 -3.22 -65.59 1.11
CA GLN A 2 -4.33 -64.71 1.56
C GLN A 2 -3.95 -63.65 2.62
N GLN A 3 -2.73 -63.67 3.18
CA GLN A 3 -2.33 -62.72 4.24
C GLN A 3 -1.88 -61.34 3.74
N ASN A 4 -1.20 -61.24 2.58
CA ASN A 4 -0.67 -59.96 2.10
C ASN A 4 -1.75 -58.97 1.65
N GLY A 5 -2.91 -59.45 1.17
CA GLY A 5 -4.01 -58.56 0.79
C GLY A 5 -4.59 -57.83 2.00
N HIS A 6 -4.76 -58.53 3.12
CA HIS A 6 -5.34 -57.97 4.34
C HIS A 6 -4.46 -56.88 4.95
N GLN A 7 -3.14 -57.08 4.93
CA GLN A 7 -2.15 -56.10 5.41
C GLN A 7 -2.10 -54.85 4.52
N LEU A 8 -2.24 -55.02 3.19
CA LEU A 8 -2.31 -53.90 2.25
C LEU A 8 -3.60 -53.08 2.41
N TYR A 9 -4.73 -53.73 2.67
CA TYR A 9 -6.00 -53.05 2.96
C TYR A 9 -5.96 -52.31 4.31
N GLU A 10 -5.25 -52.86 5.30
CA GLU A 10 -5.06 -52.23 6.61
C GLU A 10 -4.16 -51.00 6.50
N GLU A 11 -3.02 -51.09 5.82
CA GLU A 11 -2.13 -49.95 5.54
C GLU A 11 -2.80 -48.87 4.69
N LEU A 12 -3.62 -49.25 3.70
CA LEU A 12 -4.39 -48.30 2.91
C LEU A 12 -5.47 -47.60 3.74
N GLY A 13 -6.08 -48.31 4.69
CA GLY A 13 -7.03 -47.76 5.66
C GLY A 13 -6.37 -46.80 6.66
N GLU A 14 -5.16 -47.11 7.13
CA GLU A 14 -4.37 -46.19 7.95
C GLU A 14 -3.94 -44.95 7.18
N LEU A 15 -3.53 -45.11 5.92
CA LEU A 15 -3.19 -44.00 5.04
C LEU A 15 -4.40 -43.11 4.78
N ALA A 16 -5.57 -43.68 4.50
CA ALA A 16 -6.81 -42.94 4.31
C ALA A 16 -7.19 -42.12 5.57
N ARG A 17 -7.11 -42.73 6.76
CA ARG A 17 -7.35 -42.03 8.04
C ARG A 17 -6.31 -40.96 8.33
N PHE A 18 -5.05 -41.20 7.96
CA PHE A 18 -3.98 -40.22 8.10
C PHE A 18 -4.23 -39.01 7.19
N VAL A 19 -4.61 -39.24 5.93
CA VAL A 19 -4.99 -38.20 4.98
C VAL A 19 -6.20 -37.42 5.47
N GLU A 20 -7.25 -38.09 5.96
CA GLU A 20 -8.45 -37.44 6.49
C GLU A 20 -8.14 -36.58 7.73
N LYS A 21 -7.29 -37.09 8.63
CA LYS A 21 -6.83 -36.33 9.80
C LYS A 21 -6.00 -35.11 9.40
N ALA A 22 -5.10 -35.26 8.41
CA ALA A 22 -4.32 -34.15 7.88
C ALA A 22 -5.21 -33.09 7.22
N MET A 23 -6.20 -33.48 6.41
CA MET A 23 -7.16 -32.56 5.81
C MET A 23 -8.00 -31.83 6.86
N ARG A 24 -8.42 -32.51 7.92
CA ARG A 24 -9.20 -31.91 9.01
C ARG A 24 -8.40 -30.88 9.79
N THR A 25 -7.16 -31.20 10.18
CA THR A 25 -6.26 -30.25 10.84
C THR A 25 -5.95 -29.04 9.95
N LEU A 26 -5.80 -29.24 8.64
CA LEU A 26 -5.56 -28.15 7.71
C LEU A 26 -6.79 -27.24 7.56
N SER A 27 -7.99 -27.82 7.57
CA SER A 27 -9.25 -27.08 7.55
C SER A 27 -9.51 -26.29 8.84
N GLU A 28 -9.01 -26.75 9.98
CA GLU A 28 -9.06 -26.03 11.27
C GLU A 28 -8.13 -24.81 11.28
N ILE A 29 -6.99 -24.88 10.57
CA ILE A 29 -6.01 -23.78 10.45
C ILE A 29 -6.45 -22.75 9.39
N SER A 30 -7.14 -23.16 8.33
CA SER A 30 -7.55 -22.26 7.25
C SER A 30 -8.66 -21.26 7.67
N ALA A 31 -9.58 -21.64 8.55
CA ALA A 31 -10.66 -20.78 9.01
C ALA A 31 -10.22 -19.48 9.74
N PRO A 32 -9.30 -19.52 10.73
CA PRO A 32 -8.78 -18.30 11.34
C PRO A 32 -7.92 -17.45 10.40
N ILE A 33 -7.24 -18.09 9.43
CA ILE A 33 -6.46 -17.41 8.39
C ILE A 33 -7.38 -16.59 7.47
N VAL A 34 -8.48 -17.19 6.99
CA VAL A 34 -9.49 -16.50 6.16
C VAL A 34 -10.09 -15.33 6.92
N SER A 35 -10.44 -15.53 8.19
CA SER A 35 -11.04 -14.50 9.04
C SER A 35 -10.07 -13.33 9.31
N GLY A 36 -8.79 -13.61 9.54
CA GLY A 36 -7.75 -12.58 9.67
C GLY A 36 -7.41 -11.86 8.36
N SER A 37 -7.55 -12.55 7.22
CA SER A 37 -7.26 -12.00 5.88
C SER A 37 -8.29 -10.98 5.40
N ALA A 38 -9.52 -11.03 5.92
CA ALA A 38 -10.62 -10.15 5.51
C ALA A 38 -10.33 -8.66 5.76
N GLY A 39 -9.47 -8.34 6.73
CA GLY A 39 -9.06 -6.97 7.03
C GLY A 39 -7.91 -6.43 6.17
N LEU A 40 -7.17 -7.31 5.47
CA LEU A 40 -5.98 -6.91 4.71
C LEU A 40 -6.29 -5.95 3.54
N PRO A 41 -7.35 -6.17 2.72
CA PRO A 41 -7.71 -5.23 1.66
C PRO A 41 -8.06 -3.84 2.20
N MET A 42 -8.79 -3.79 3.33
CA MET A 42 -9.13 -2.52 3.98
C MET A 42 -7.90 -1.83 4.55
N ALA A 43 -6.95 -2.57 5.13
CA ALA A 43 -5.69 -2.01 5.62
C ALA A 43 -4.86 -1.43 4.48
N SER A 44 -4.80 -2.11 3.33
CA SER A 44 -4.12 -1.62 2.12
C SER A 44 -4.76 -0.32 1.62
N LEU A 45 -6.09 -0.27 1.49
CA LEU A 45 -6.83 0.94 1.11
C LEU A 45 -6.59 2.09 2.08
N HIS A 46 -6.68 1.85 3.39
CA HIS A 46 -6.40 2.88 4.39
C HIS A 46 -4.98 3.43 4.31
N LEU A 47 -3.99 2.59 4.01
CA LEU A 47 -2.61 3.04 3.84
C LEU A 47 -2.44 3.91 2.58
N VAL A 48 -3.10 3.54 1.47
CA VAL A 48 -3.11 4.34 0.25
C VAL A 48 -3.78 5.70 0.48
N ASP A 49 -4.94 5.71 1.15
CA ASP A 49 -5.66 6.94 1.48
C ASP A 49 -4.85 7.84 2.43
N LEU A 50 -4.25 7.26 3.48
CA LEU A 50 -3.39 8.00 4.40
C LEU A 50 -2.20 8.61 3.69
N ASN A 51 -1.57 7.86 2.77
CA ASN A 51 -0.47 8.39 1.96
C ASN A 51 -0.92 9.58 1.10
N LYS A 52 -2.08 9.46 0.44
CA LYS A 52 -2.65 10.53 -0.38
C LYS A 52 -2.97 11.77 0.45
N MET A 53 -3.65 11.62 1.59
CA MET A 53 -3.95 12.75 2.48
C MET A 53 -2.68 13.43 3.01
N THR A 54 -1.63 12.65 3.29
CA THR A 54 -0.34 13.19 3.74
C THR A 54 0.38 13.94 2.62
N GLU A 55 0.32 13.44 1.39
CA GLU A 55 0.86 14.11 0.20
C GLU A 55 0.15 15.44 -0.06
N GLU A 56 -1.18 15.44 -0.09
CA GLU A 56 -1.99 16.65 -0.28
C GLU A 56 -1.71 17.71 0.81
N GLY A 57 -1.65 17.30 2.07
CA GLY A 57 -1.30 18.19 3.17
C GLY A 57 0.12 18.76 3.04
N THR A 58 1.08 17.95 2.61
CA THR A 58 2.47 18.37 2.39
C THR A 58 2.55 19.41 1.28
N LEU A 59 1.90 19.16 0.13
CA LEU A 59 1.85 20.08 -1.00
C LEU A 59 1.21 21.42 -0.61
N GLU A 60 0.15 21.40 0.19
CA GLU A 60 -0.48 22.64 0.67
C GLU A 60 0.44 23.44 1.60
N VAL A 61 1.15 22.79 2.53
CA VAL A 61 2.15 23.48 3.38
C VAL A 61 3.28 24.07 2.54
N MET A 62 3.73 23.36 1.51
CA MET A 62 4.74 23.87 0.57
C MET A 62 4.24 25.12 -0.16
N ARG A 63 3.03 25.06 -0.72
CA ARG A 63 2.38 26.18 -1.40
C ARG A 63 2.22 27.41 -0.50
N LEU A 64 1.79 27.21 0.75
CA LEU A 64 1.66 28.28 1.73
C LEU A 64 3.02 28.89 2.09
N THR A 65 4.06 28.07 2.17
CA THR A 65 5.43 28.49 2.47
C THR A 65 6.00 29.36 1.33
N GLU A 66 5.81 28.95 0.07
CA GLU A 66 6.19 29.73 -1.11
C GLU A 66 5.47 31.08 -1.14
N MET A 67 4.17 31.11 -0.85
CA MET A 67 3.41 32.37 -0.75
C MET A 67 3.97 33.32 0.31
N ILE A 68 4.43 32.79 1.45
CA ILE A 68 5.04 33.59 2.51
C ILE A 68 6.40 34.12 2.03
N GLN A 69 7.23 33.30 1.40
CA GLN A 69 8.53 33.72 0.84
C GLN A 69 8.36 34.84 -0.19
N ASP A 70 7.40 34.71 -1.12
CA ASP A 70 7.09 35.75 -2.10
C ASP A 70 6.66 37.05 -1.44
N ASN A 71 5.82 36.96 -0.40
CA ASN A 71 5.39 38.14 0.34
C ASN A 71 6.54 38.81 1.09
N ARG A 72 7.39 38.02 1.74
CA ARG A 72 8.59 38.53 2.42
C ARG A 72 9.56 39.17 1.45
N GLY A 73 9.77 38.58 0.28
CA GLY A 73 10.59 39.17 -0.78
C GLY A 73 10.11 40.55 -1.21
N ARG A 74 8.78 40.77 -1.27
CA ARG A 74 8.22 42.11 -1.50
C ARG A 74 8.44 43.04 -0.32
N VAL A 75 8.16 42.59 0.90
CA VAL A 75 8.33 43.39 2.13
C VAL A 75 9.79 43.83 2.30
N VAL A 76 10.77 42.96 2.07
CA VAL A 76 12.19 43.29 2.17
C VAL A 76 12.59 44.37 1.16
N LYS A 77 12.06 44.33 -0.07
CA LYS A 77 12.29 45.40 -1.07
C LYS A 77 11.73 46.75 -0.62
N GLU A 78 10.51 46.76 -0.09
CA GLU A 78 9.90 47.98 0.45
C GLU A 78 10.66 48.52 1.66
N LEU A 79 11.07 47.65 2.59
CA LEU A 79 11.89 48.04 3.75
C LEU A 79 13.24 48.61 3.31
N ALA A 80 13.86 48.07 2.26
CA ALA A 80 15.09 48.64 1.70
C ALA A 80 14.87 50.05 1.14
N ALA A 81 13.79 50.29 0.39
CA ALA A 81 13.44 51.62 -0.12
C ALA A 81 13.17 52.63 1.01
N VAL A 82 12.48 52.20 2.08
CA VAL A 82 12.25 53.01 3.29
C VAL A 82 13.57 53.32 3.99
N ALA A 83 14.46 52.33 4.15
CA ALA A 83 15.76 52.54 4.78
C ALA A 83 16.61 53.57 4.00
N GLU A 84 16.63 53.52 2.68
CA GLU A 84 17.34 54.51 1.85
C GLU A 84 16.74 55.91 1.98
N THR A 85 15.40 56.01 2.01
CA THR A 85 14.73 57.30 2.25
C THR A 85 15.08 57.87 3.63
N LEU A 86 15.12 57.02 4.67
CA LEU A 86 15.49 57.43 6.03
C LEU A 86 16.95 57.88 6.13
N LYS A 87 17.87 57.25 5.39
CA LYS A 87 19.25 57.71 5.28
C LYS A 87 19.33 59.09 4.64
N ALA A 88 18.54 59.36 3.61
CA ALA A 88 18.52 60.66 2.93
C ALA A 88 18.00 61.82 3.80
N VAL A 89 17.23 61.51 4.86
CA VAL A 89 16.71 62.50 5.83
C VAL A 89 17.50 62.44 7.16
N ASP A 90 18.71 61.86 7.15
CA ASP A 90 19.62 61.72 8.30
C ASP A 90 19.00 61.02 9.54
N CYS A 91 17.97 60.19 9.34
CA CYS A 91 17.30 59.45 10.41
C CYS A 91 17.93 58.08 10.63
N THR A 92 19.19 58.08 11.06
CA THR A 92 20.04 56.88 11.17
C THR A 92 19.49 55.81 12.11
N THR A 93 18.92 56.20 13.26
CA THR A 93 18.33 55.25 14.22
C THR A 93 17.16 54.47 13.63
N LEU A 94 16.25 55.14 12.89
CA LEU A 94 15.14 54.44 12.23
C LEU A 94 15.64 53.57 11.08
N SER A 95 16.62 54.05 10.29
CA SER A 95 17.23 53.24 9.24
C SER A 95 17.84 51.94 9.77
N MET A 96 18.56 51.98 10.91
CA MET A 96 19.12 50.79 11.52
C MET A 96 18.05 49.81 12.02
N ARG A 97 16.96 50.32 12.61
CA ARG A 97 15.83 49.46 13.03
C ARG A 97 15.16 48.77 11.85
N VAL A 98 14.95 49.48 10.75
CA VAL A 98 14.38 48.91 9.51
C VAL A 98 15.30 47.83 8.93
N GLN A 99 16.61 48.07 8.91
CA GLN A 99 17.59 47.06 8.46
C GLN A 99 17.62 45.83 9.38
N SER A 100 17.46 46.01 10.70
CA SER A 100 17.34 44.88 11.63
C SER A 100 16.12 44.02 11.31
N ILE A 101 14.96 44.64 11.07
CA ILE A 101 13.73 43.92 10.68
C ILE A 101 13.93 43.17 9.35
N ALA A 102 14.60 43.79 8.37
CA ALA A 102 14.92 43.14 7.11
C ALA A 102 15.88 41.94 7.28
N ALA A 103 16.83 42.02 8.21
CA ALA A 103 17.72 40.92 8.54
C ALA A 103 16.98 39.76 9.23
N ASP A 104 16.06 40.07 10.15
CA ASP A 104 15.20 39.07 10.79
C ASP A 104 14.34 38.33 9.75
N LEU A 105 13.72 39.07 8.82
CA LEU A 105 12.96 38.49 7.70
C LEU A 105 13.81 37.59 6.79
N ALA A 106 15.07 37.96 6.55
CA ALA A 106 15.98 37.13 5.75
C ALA A 106 16.40 35.84 6.48
N GLN A 107 16.50 35.86 7.81
CA GLN A 107 16.73 34.65 8.60
C GLN A 107 15.51 33.73 8.55
N ASP A 108 14.34 34.33 8.63
CA ASP A 108 13.03 33.72 8.51
C ASP A 108 12.84 32.99 7.17
N ASP A 109 13.36 33.51 6.05
CA ASP A 109 13.34 32.85 4.74
C ASP A 109 14.23 31.59 4.68
N LYS A 110 15.31 31.55 5.46
CA LYS A 110 16.12 30.33 5.60
C LYS A 110 15.32 29.25 6.32
N CYS A 111 14.64 29.59 7.40
CA CYS A 111 13.76 28.65 8.12
C CYS A 111 12.66 28.08 7.20
N LEU A 112 12.05 28.92 6.35
CA LEU A 112 11.08 28.46 5.36
C LEU A 112 11.68 27.49 4.34
N THR A 113 12.91 27.75 3.88
CA THR A 113 13.64 26.84 2.99
C THR A 113 13.98 25.51 3.66
N GLU A 114 14.33 25.54 4.95
CA GLU A 114 14.56 24.33 5.75
C GLU A 114 13.27 23.53 5.94
N ILE A 115 12.11 24.18 6.16
CA ILE A 115 10.80 23.52 6.21
C ILE A 115 10.51 22.81 4.88
N MET A 116 10.68 23.48 3.74
CA MET A 116 10.50 22.88 2.41
C MET A 116 11.40 21.65 2.23
N THR A 117 12.65 21.74 2.68
CA THR A 117 13.60 20.62 2.63
C THR A 117 13.17 19.48 3.54
N ALA A 118 12.70 19.76 4.75
CA ALA A 118 12.24 18.74 5.69
C ALA A 118 11.00 17.99 5.17
N LEU A 119 10.09 18.69 4.49
CA LEU A 119 8.90 18.09 3.88
C LEU A 119 9.22 17.09 2.75
N SER A 120 10.41 17.15 2.14
CA SER A 120 10.86 16.15 1.17
C SER A 120 10.93 14.72 1.74
N PHE A 121 10.97 14.56 3.07
CA PHE A 121 10.85 13.25 3.74
C PHE A 121 9.56 12.51 3.38
N GLN A 122 8.50 13.22 2.97
CA GLN A 122 7.23 12.61 2.57
C GLN A 122 7.40 11.61 1.41
N ASP A 123 8.30 11.86 0.45
CA ASP A 123 8.55 10.90 -0.64
C ASP A 123 9.06 9.55 -0.12
N LEU A 124 9.95 9.59 0.88
CA LEU A 124 10.43 8.38 1.55
C LEU A 124 9.31 7.65 2.31
N VAL A 125 8.39 8.39 2.92
CA VAL A 125 7.19 7.82 3.57
C VAL A 125 6.30 7.15 2.51
N ALA A 126 6.03 7.84 1.41
CA ALA A 126 5.20 7.31 0.32
C ALA A 126 5.80 6.04 -0.30
N GLN A 127 7.12 5.99 -0.48
CA GLN A 127 7.80 4.79 -0.95
C GLN A 127 7.65 3.62 0.03
N ARG A 128 7.78 3.88 1.35
CA ARG A 128 7.59 2.85 2.37
C ARG A 128 6.16 2.34 2.42
N VAL A 129 5.17 3.24 2.32
CA VAL A 129 3.76 2.85 2.26
C VAL A 129 3.48 1.97 1.03
N LYS A 130 3.98 2.34 -0.16
CA LYS A 130 3.86 1.51 -1.37
C LYS A 130 4.42 0.09 -1.17
N LYS A 131 5.57 -0.04 -0.50
CA LYS A 131 6.14 -1.35 -0.17
C LYS A 131 5.26 -2.14 0.80
N LEU A 132 4.71 -1.50 1.83
CA LEU A 132 3.79 -2.15 2.78
C LEU A 132 2.51 -2.63 2.09
N VAL A 133 1.94 -1.82 1.20
CA VAL A 133 0.79 -2.19 0.38
C VAL A 133 1.10 -3.43 -0.47
N ALA A 134 2.26 -3.45 -1.15
CA ALA A 134 2.68 -4.61 -1.94
C ALA A 134 2.85 -5.88 -1.09
N ILE A 135 3.38 -5.78 0.12
CA ILE A 135 3.51 -6.92 1.05
C ILE A 135 2.11 -7.40 1.48
N LEU A 136 1.19 -6.49 1.78
CA LEU A 136 -0.19 -6.85 2.15
C LEU A 136 -0.92 -7.55 0.99
N ASP A 137 -0.71 -7.09 -0.24
CA ASP A 137 -1.27 -7.73 -1.43
C ASP A 137 -0.66 -9.11 -1.69
N ASP A 138 0.66 -9.29 -1.52
CA ASP A 138 1.32 -10.61 -1.65
C ASP A 138 0.82 -11.60 -0.58
N VAL A 139 0.69 -11.14 0.68
CA VAL A 139 0.10 -11.94 1.76
C VAL A 139 -1.34 -12.32 1.40
N ARG A 140 -2.16 -11.37 0.93
CA ARG A 140 -3.53 -11.65 0.48
C ARG A 140 -3.53 -12.73 -0.60
N ASP A 141 -2.71 -12.60 -1.63
CA ASP A 141 -2.67 -13.53 -2.76
C ASP A 141 -2.22 -14.92 -2.32
N LYS A 142 -1.24 -15.03 -1.41
CA LYS A 142 -0.81 -16.29 -0.80
C LYS A 142 -1.89 -16.94 0.05
N LEU A 143 -2.66 -16.14 0.80
CA LEU A 143 -3.78 -16.66 1.59
C LEU A 143 -4.93 -17.14 0.70
N VAL A 144 -5.24 -16.43 -0.39
CA VAL A 144 -6.22 -16.88 -1.39
C VAL A 144 -5.73 -18.16 -2.08
N GLU A 145 -4.46 -18.24 -2.47
CA GLU A 145 -3.85 -19.45 -3.04
C GLU A 145 -3.96 -20.62 -2.06
N LEU A 146 -3.65 -20.41 -0.78
CA LEU A 146 -3.78 -21.43 0.27
C LEU A 146 -5.23 -21.89 0.41
N VAL A 147 -6.19 -20.98 0.38
CA VAL A 147 -7.62 -21.32 0.44
C VAL A 147 -8.09 -22.01 -0.83
N VAL A 148 -7.57 -21.69 -2.02
CA VAL A 148 -7.93 -22.40 -3.25
C VAL A 148 -7.31 -23.80 -3.30
N VAL A 149 -6.08 -23.96 -2.83
CA VAL A 149 -5.34 -25.24 -2.84
C VAL A 149 -5.84 -26.18 -1.73
N PHE A 150 -6.20 -25.64 -0.57
CA PHE A 150 -6.53 -26.42 0.64
C PHE A 150 -7.97 -26.25 1.12
N GLY A 151 -8.70 -25.27 0.60
CA GLY A 151 -10.09 -24.98 0.96
C GLY A 151 -11.08 -25.72 0.08
N ILE A 152 -11.56 -26.81 0.68
CA ILE A 152 -12.91 -27.38 0.64
C ILE A 152 -13.33 -28.03 -0.69
N PRO A 153 -13.42 -29.39 -0.75
CA PRO A 153 -14.07 -30.06 -1.86
C PRO A 153 -15.53 -29.59 -1.99
N HIS A 154 -15.98 -29.44 -3.22
CA HIS A 154 -17.32 -28.98 -3.60
C HIS A 154 -18.48 -29.83 -3.02
N ASP A 155 -18.21 -30.97 -2.37
CA ASP A 155 -19.25 -31.89 -1.92
C ASP A 155 -19.10 -32.29 -0.45
N ALA A 156 -19.91 -31.64 0.38
CA ALA A 156 -20.64 -32.33 1.44
C ALA A 156 -22.00 -31.63 1.56
N ASP A 157 -23.04 -32.32 1.12
CA ASP A 157 -24.45 -31.94 1.20
C ASP A 157 -24.78 -31.06 2.42
N GLY A 158 -25.28 -29.84 2.17
CA GLY A 158 -26.18 -29.19 3.12
C GLY A 158 -25.76 -27.90 3.81
N ILE A 159 -24.72 -27.16 3.36
CA ILE A 159 -24.53 -25.77 3.83
C ILE A 159 -24.61 -24.82 2.64
N ALA A 160 -25.74 -24.13 2.56
CA ALA A 160 -26.02 -23.08 1.59
C ALA A 160 -24.82 -22.11 1.51
N ALA A 161 -24.22 -22.06 0.32
CA ALA A 161 -23.30 -21.02 -0.08
C ALA A 161 -23.94 -19.66 0.23
N THR A 162 -23.44 -18.99 1.26
CA THR A 162 -23.84 -17.63 1.57
C THR A 162 -23.27 -16.72 0.48
N GLY A 163 -24.16 -16.41 -0.48
CA GLY A 163 -24.12 -15.54 -1.67
C GLY A 163 -22.87 -14.73 -2.04
N LYS A 164 -22.08 -14.22 -1.09
CA LYS A 164 -20.99 -13.27 -1.36
C LYS A 164 -19.66 -13.96 -1.69
N THR A 165 -19.38 -15.12 -1.09
CA THR A 165 -18.13 -15.86 -1.31
C THR A 165 -18.14 -16.59 -2.65
N GLY A 166 -19.29 -17.16 -3.03
CA GLY A 166 -19.47 -17.81 -4.34
C GLY A 166 -19.41 -16.82 -5.51
N GLU A 167 -19.94 -15.61 -5.34
CA GLU A 167 -19.84 -14.55 -6.34
C GLU A 167 -18.42 -14.02 -6.50
N MET A 168 -17.66 -13.88 -5.40
CA MET A 168 -16.23 -13.50 -5.47
C MET A 168 -15.37 -14.58 -6.12
N LEU A 169 -15.63 -15.86 -5.83
CA LEU A 169 -14.96 -16.98 -6.49
C LEU A 169 -15.27 -17.01 -7.99
N LYS A 170 -16.53 -16.77 -8.38
CA LYS A 170 -16.94 -16.73 -9.79
C LYS A 170 -16.32 -15.56 -10.55
N GLN A 171 -16.27 -14.36 -9.97
CA GLN A 171 -15.61 -13.19 -10.58
C GLN A 171 -14.08 -13.38 -10.69
N LEU A 172 -13.47 -14.11 -9.75
CA LEU A 172 -12.05 -14.44 -9.78
C LEU A 172 -11.73 -15.55 -10.78
N GLU A 173 -12.62 -16.54 -10.94
CA GLU A 173 -12.53 -17.54 -12.01
C GLU A 173 -12.72 -16.92 -13.39
N GLU A 174 -13.67 -16.00 -13.58
CA GLU A 174 -13.90 -15.32 -14.86
C GLU A 174 -12.70 -14.43 -15.27
N SER A 175 -12.09 -13.72 -14.31
CA SER A 175 -10.89 -12.90 -14.57
C SER A 175 -9.61 -13.71 -14.75
N LYS A 176 -9.45 -14.83 -14.02
CA LYS A 176 -8.24 -15.67 -14.08
C LYS A 176 -8.28 -16.67 -15.25
N THR A 177 -9.45 -17.22 -15.58
CA THR A 177 -9.57 -18.21 -16.68
C THR A 177 -9.35 -17.58 -18.05
N THR A 178 -9.67 -16.30 -18.26
CA THR A 178 -9.48 -15.67 -19.57
C THR A 178 -8.00 -15.45 -19.89
N SER A 179 -7.21 -14.90 -18.96
CA SER A 179 -5.77 -14.69 -19.16
C SER A 179 -4.93 -15.96 -19.01
N MET A 180 -5.27 -16.88 -18.10
CA MET A 180 -4.52 -18.13 -17.95
C MET A 180 -4.79 -19.13 -19.07
N LYS A 181 -6.02 -19.23 -19.59
CA LYS A 181 -6.31 -20.15 -20.72
C LYS A 181 -5.61 -19.70 -22.00
N GLN A 182 -5.39 -18.41 -22.20
CA GLN A 182 -4.70 -17.89 -23.38
C GLN A 182 -3.20 -18.19 -23.32
N ASN A 183 -2.54 -17.94 -22.18
CA ASN A 183 -1.13 -18.28 -22.00
C ASN A 183 -0.88 -19.79 -22.08
N VAL A 184 -1.77 -20.62 -21.50
CA VAL A 184 -1.65 -22.08 -21.60
C VAL A 184 -1.95 -22.59 -23.02
N ALA A 185 -2.87 -21.96 -23.76
CA ALA A 185 -3.12 -22.28 -25.15
C ALA A 185 -1.92 -21.90 -26.05
N ASP A 186 -1.32 -20.74 -25.82
CA ASP A 186 -0.13 -20.27 -26.56
C ASP A 186 1.10 -21.14 -26.26
N ASP A 187 1.29 -21.55 -25.00
CA ASP A 187 2.37 -22.47 -24.60
C ASP A 187 2.19 -23.87 -25.22
N ILE A 188 0.96 -24.36 -25.33
CA ILE A 188 0.66 -25.63 -26.01
C ILE A 188 0.89 -25.49 -27.52
N LEU A 189 0.43 -24.41 -28.16
CA LEU A 189 0.66 -24.18 -29.59
C LEU A 189 2.16 -24.06 -29.93
N ALA A 190 2.94 -23.41 -29.07
CA ALA A 190 4.39 -23.31 -29.19
C ALA A 190 5.10 -24.67 -29.03
N GLN A 191 4.64 -25.53 -28.12
CA GLN A 191 5.21 -26.86 -27.92
C GLN A 191 4.95 -27.83 -29.09
N TYR A 192 3.85 -27.66 -29.82
CA TYR A 192 3.50 -28.53 -30.96
C TYR A 192 3.79 -27.91 -32.33
N GLY A 193 4.49 -26.76 -32.37
CA GLY A 193 5.07 -26.20 -33.59
C GLY A 193 4.09 -25.46 -34.52
N PHE A 194 2.93 -25.06 -34.01
CA PHE A 194 2.01 -24.18 -34.74
C PHE A 194 2.32 -22.73 -34.35
N LYS A 195 2.87 -21.98 -35.31
CA LYS A 195 2.94 -20.52 -35.24
C LYS A 195 1.72 -19.90 -35.91
#